data_AF-A0A4Y2J468-F1
#
_entry.id   AF-A0A4Y2J468-F1
#
_cell.length_a   1.000
_cell.length_b   1.000
_cell.length_c   1.000
_cell.angle_alpha   90.00
_cell.angle_beta   90.00
_cell.angle_gamma   90.00
#
_symmetry.space_group_name_H-M   'P 1'
#
loop_
_entity.id
_entity.type
_entity.pdbx_description
1 polymer ?
#
loop_
_entity_poly.entity_id
_entity_poly.type
_entity_poly.pdbx_seq_one_letter_code
_entity_poly.pdbx_strand_id
1 'polypeptide(L)'
;MPQDDRQGAGKMRNVPPGTTVDNTVVHPLNFDFFMCSHFGLQGTSRPCHYTVFEDDNDFTADDLQKLTYYLCHTYVRCTKSISSPAPVQYAHLAAFRARQHLLTTMDESSAASSSSGSSDYHPLPEAVKRAIKIVDGMKDTMYFV
;
A
#
# COMPACT_ATOMS: atom_id res chain seq x y z
N MET A 1 -14.44 -18.11 5.21
CA MET A 1 -14.00 -18.09 6.62
C MET A 1 -13.71 -19.53 7.03
N PRO A 2 -12.62 -19.84 7.74
CA PRO A 2 -12.32 -21.20 8.14
C PRO A 2 -13.42 -21.69 9.09
N GLN A 3 -14.11 -22.75 8.71
CA GLN A 3 -15.23 -23.32 9.48
C GLN A 3 -14.74 -24.33 10.53
N ASP A 4 -13.52 -24.82 10.32
CA ASP A 4 -12.80 -25.73 11.20
C ASP A 4 -11.45 -25.10 11.56
N ASP A 5 -11.10 -25.30 12.82
CA ASP A 5 -9.89 -24.93 13.51
C ASP A 5 -8.62 -25.52 12.83
N ARG A 6 -8.80 -26.55 12.00
CA ARG A 6 -7.75 -27.19 11.16
C ARG A 6 -7.50 -26.49 9.82
N GLN A 7 -8.39 -25.60 9.39
CA GLN A 7 -8.27 -24.83 8.15
C GLN A 7 -7.44 -23.55 8.35
N GLY A 8 -7.09 -23.22 9.59
CA GLY A 8 -6.23 -22.10 9.93
C GLY A 8 -4.75 -22.40 9.63
N ALA A 9 -4.05 -21.41 9.08
CA ALA A 9 -2.62 -21.46 8.80
C ALA A 9 -1.79 -20.96 9.99
N GLY A 10 -0.74 -21.73 10.31
CA GLY A 10 0.26 -21.35 11.30
C GLY A 10 -0.17 -21.49 12.76
N LYS A 11 0.74 -21.10 13.67
CA LYS A 11 0.53 -21.14 15.13
C LYS A 11 -0.69 -20.31 15.57
N MET A 12 -0.96 -19.21 14.87
CA MET A 12 -2.05 -18.29 15.17
C MET A 12 -3.39 -18.69 14.53
N ARG A 13 -3.42 -19.76 13.73
CA ARG A 13 -4.62 -20.30 13.07
C ARG A 13 -5.39 -19.25 12.25
N ASN A 14 -4.64 -18.36 11.59
CA ASN A 14 -5.19 -17.34 10.72
C ASN A 14 -5.76 -17.95 9.44
N VAL A 15 -6.55 -17.19 8.68
CA VAL A 15 -6.95 -17.63 7.34
C VAL A 15 -5.71 -17.88 6.46
N PRO A 16 -5.72 -18.90 5.59
CA PRO A 16 -4.58 -19.16 4.73
C PRO A 16 -4.36 -18.00 3.76
N PRO A 17 -3.09 -17.72 3.38
CA PRO A 17 -2.79 -16.71 2.38
C PRO A 17 -3.47 -17.06 1.05
N GLY A 18 -4.02 -16.05 0.38
CA GLY A 18 -4.84 -16.21 -0.82
C GLY A 18 -6.33 -16.41 -0.54
N THR A 19 -6.77 -16.34 0.72
CA THR A 19 -8.20 -16.32 1.03
C THR A 19 -8.82 -15.03 0.50
N THR A 20 -9.73 -15.17 -0.45
CA THR A 20 -10.50 -14.08 -1.04
C THR A 20 -11.97 -14.21 -0.69
N VAL A 21 -12.62 -13.07 -0.44
CA VAL A 21 -14.05 -12.96 -0.14
C VAL A 21 -14.63 -11.85 -1.00
N ASP A 22 -15.45 -12.24 -1.96
CA ASP A 22 -16.12 -11.38 -2.94
C ASP A 22 -17.65 -11.48 -2.85
N ASN A 23 -18.17 -12.20 -1.84
CA ASN A 23 -19.59 -12.46 -1.66
C ASN A 23 -20.04 -12.08 -0.24
N THR A 24 -21.30 -11.64 -0.10
CA THR A 24 -22.01 -11.36 1.17
C THR A 24 -21.56 -10.10 1.94
N VAL A 25 -20.26 -9.84 2.06
CA VAL A 25 -19.69 -8.74 2.89
C VAL A 25 -19.10 -7.59 2.07
N VAL A 26 -19.39 -7.59 0.77
CA VAL A 26 -18.91 -6.63 -0.22
C VAL A 26 -20.01 -5.65 -0.62
N HIS A 27 -19.66 -4.59 -1.34
CA HIS A 27 -20.61 -3.61 -1.85
C HIS A 27 -21.61 -4.28 -2.82
N PRO A 28 -22.91 -3.96 -2.72
CA PRO A 28 -23.94 -4.62 -3.52
C PRO A 28 -23.95 -4.23 -5.01
N LEU A 29 -23.34 -3.10 -5.36
CA LEU A 29 -23.40 -2.51 -6.72
C LEU A 29 -22.04 -2.33 -7.39
N ASN A 30 -20.97 -2.20 -6.61
CA ASN A 30 -19.64 -1.90 -7.13
C ASN A 30 -18.81 -3.15 -6.97
N PHE A 31 -17.81 -3.32 -7.81
CA PHE A 31 -16.95 -4.48 -7.68
C PHE A 31 -15.87 -4.25 -6.62
N ASP A 32 -16.01 -4.91 -5.48
CA ASP A 32 -15.05 -4.92 -4.40
C ASP A 32 -14.89 -6.32 -3.81
N PHE A 33 -13.72 -6.57 -3.22
CA PHE A 33 -13.39 -7.85 -2.61
C PHE A 33 -12.38 -7.67 -1.48
N PHE A 34 -12.42 -8.60 -0.53
CA PHE A 34 -11.42 -8.71 0.53
C PHE A 34 -10.45 -9.83 0.19
N MET A 35 -9.15 -9.59 0.35
CA MET A 35 -8.13 -10.63 0.17
C MET A 35 -7.11 -10.59 1.30
N CYS A 36 -6.84 -11.76 1.88
CA CYS A 36 -5.75 -11.97 2.81
C CYS A 36 -4.56 -12.62 2.08
N SER A 37 -3.66 -11.82 1.53
CA SER A 37 -2.53 -12.32 0.72
C SER A 37 -1.32 -12.80 1.53
N HIS A 38 -1.19 -12.40 2.80
CA HIS A 38 -0.01 -12.64 3.62
C HIS A 38 -0.24 -13.73 4.67
N PHE A 39 0.86 -14.28 5.19
CA PHE A 39 0.82 -15.20 6.32
C PHE A 39 0.78 -14.43 7.64
N GLY A 40 -0.27 -14.65 8.44
CA GLY A 40 -0.44 -14.02 9.75
C GLY A 40 0.54 -14.56 10.80
N LEU A 41 1.70 -13.92 10.93
CA LEU A 41 2.76 -14.35 11.85
C LEU A 41 2.38 -14.20 13.33
N GLN A 42 1.68 -13.12 13.68
CA GLN A 42 1.26 -12.83 15.04
C GLN A 42 -0.10 -12.13 15.04
N GLY A 43 -0.93 -12.46 16.03
CA GLY A 43 -2.28 -11.91 16.16
C GLY A 43 -3.21 -12.37 15.04
N THR A 44 -4.25 -11.57 14.78
CA THR A 44 -5.24 -11.83 13.73
C THR A 44 -4.84 -11.11 12.44
N SER A 45 -4.85 -11.83 11.32
CA SER A 45 -4.54 -11.26 10.00
C SER A 45 -5.60 -10.25 9.60
N ARG A 46 -5.15 -9.10 9.06
CA ARG A 46 -6.04 -8.06 8.55
C ARG A 46 -6.13 -8.20 7.02
N PRO A 47 -7.26 -8.67 6.46
CA PRO A 47 -7.43 -8.72 5.02
C PRO A 47 -7.46 -7.32 4.43
N CYS A 48 -6.92 -7.15 3.22
CA CYS A 48 -7.02 -5.91 2.47
C CYS A 48 -8.32 -5.87 1.68
N HIS A 49 -8.98 -4.71 1.70
CA HIS A 49 -10.17 -4.43 0.91
C HIS A 49 -9.74 -3.74 -0.39
N TYR A 50 -10.20 -4.28 -1.51
CA TYR A 50 -9.94 -3.75 -2.84
C TYR A 50 -11.27 -3.31 -3.45
N THR A 51 -11.31 -2.10 -3.97
CA THR A 51 -12.48 -1.55 -4.67
C THR A 51 -12.04 -1.14 -6.06
N VAL A 52 -12.75 -1.63 -7.07
CA VAL A 52 -12.55 -1.27 -8.46
C VAL A 52 -13.43 -0.06 -8.76
N PHE A 53 -12.79 1.06 -9.05
CA PHE A 53 -13.50 2.29 -9.42
C PHE A 53 -13.73 2.38 -10.92
N GLU A 54 -12.78 1.91 -11.72
CA GLU A 54 -12.78 2.02 -13.18
C GLU A 54 -12.02 0.83 -13.76
N ASP A 55 -12.58 0.22 -14.80
CA ASP A 55 -11.96 -0.87 -15.53
C ASP A 55 -12.31 -0.78 -17.03
N ASP A 56 -11.36 -0.30 -17.82
CA ASP A 56 -11.47 -0.22 -19.28
C ASP A 56 -11.05 -1.51 -20.00
N ASN A 57 -10.49 -2.48 -19.28
CA ASN A 57 -9.92 -3.70 -19.86
C ASN A 57 -10.86 -4.90 -19.75
N ASP A 58 -12.08 -4.70 -19.24
CA ASP A 58 -13.10 -5.74 -19.04
C ASP A 58 -12.55 -6.98 -18.28
N PHE A 59 -11.88 -6.77 -17.14
CA PHE A 59 -11.36 -7.88 -16.35
C PHE A 59 -12.48 -8.70 -15.70
N THR A 60 -12.29 -10.01 -15.67
CA THR A 60 -13.10 -10.87 -14.80
C THR A 60 -12.69 -10.70 -13.34
N ALA A 61 -13.63 -10.94 -12.43
CA ALA A 61 -13.36 -10.90 -11.00
C ALA A 61 -12.18 -11.81 -10.60
N ASP A 62 -12.15 -13.04 -11.15
CA ASP A 62 -11.10 -14.01 -10.90
C ASP A 62 -9.73 -13.53 -11.38
N ASP A 63 -9.67 -12.89 -12.56
CA ASP A 63 -8.41 -12.42 -13.12
C ASP A 63 -7.84 -11.26 -12.30
N LEU A 64 -8.69 -10.34 -11.87
CA LEU A 64 -8.25 -9.23 -11.04
C LEU A 64 -7.79 -9.70 -9.66
N GLN A 65 -8.51 -10.65 -9.05
CA GLN A 65 -8.11 -11.26 -7.78
C GLN A 65 -6.76 -11.98 -7.89
N LYS A 66 -6.55 -12.77 -8.94
CA LYS A 66 -5.27 -13.46 -9.21
C LYS A 66 -4.13 -12.48 -9.45
N LEU A 67 -4.36 -11.46 -10.29
CA LEU A 67 -3.38 -10.41 -10.58
C LEU A 67 -2.95 -9.71 -9.29
N THR A 68 -3.93 -9.31 -8.47
CA THR A 68 -3.66 -8.64 -7.19
C THR A 68 -2.86 -9.54 -6.26
N TYR A 69 -3.19 -10.84 -6.19
CA TYR A 69 -2.46 -11.81 -5.39
C TYR A 69 -1.02 -11.99 -5.87
N TYR A 70 -0.79 -12.07 -7.19
CA TYR A 70 0.56 -12.19 -7.74
C TYR A 70 1.40 -10.93 -7.50
N LEU A 71 0.81 -9.75 -7.60
CA LEU A 71 1.49 -8.50 -7.25
C LEU A 71 1.91 -8.41 -5.77
N CYS A 72 1.26 -9.15 -4.86
CA CYS A 72 1.71 -9.26 -3.47
C CYS A 72 3.00 -10.09 -3.30
N HIS A 73 3.41 -10.87 -4.32
CA HIS A 73 4.61 -11.70 -4.30
C HIS A 73 5.82 -11.04 -4.99
N THR A 74 5.64 -9.93 -5.70
CA THR A 74 6.71 -9.25 -6.45
C THR A 74 7.49 -8.25 -5.60
N TYR A 75 7.26 -8.20 -4.29
CA TYR A 75 7.91 -7.24 -3.41
C TYR A 75 9.34 -7.65 -3.06
N VAL A 76 10.31 -6.89 -3.57
CA VAL A 76 11.74 -7.28 -3.53
C VAL A 76 12.41 -7.23 -2.15
N ARG A 77 11.82 -6.57 -1.14
CA ARG A 77 12.46 -6.44 0.19
C ARG A 77 12.25 -7.65 1.09
N CYS A 78 11.36 -8.58 0.74
CA CYS A 78 11.21 -9.83 1.49
C CYS A 78 10.83 -11.00 0.57
N THR A 79 11.22 -12.20 0.95
CA THR A 79 10.90 -13.44 0.23
C THR A 79 9.52 -14.01 0.63
N LYS A 80 8.58 -13.15 1.02
CA LYS A 80 7.27 -13.52 1.56
C LYS A 80 6.20 -12.67 0.90
N SER A 81 5.01 -13.22 0.75
CA SER A 81 3.84 -12.45 0.33
C SER A 81 3.52 -11.35 1.36
N ILE A 82 3.31 -10.14 0.86
CA ILE A 82 2.90 -8.98 1.67
C ILE A 82 1.39 -8.78 1.64
N SER A 83 0.86 -7.97 2.56
CA SER A 83 -0.58 -7.77 2.74
C SER A 83 -1.24 -6.97 1.62
N SER A 84 -0.50 -6.09 0.97
CA SER A 84 -0.95 -5.20 -0.10
C SER A 84 -0.06 -5.38 -1.33
N PRO A 85 -0.49 -4.99 -2.54
CA PRO A 85 0.31 -5.20 -3.74
C PRO A 85 1.63 -4.44 -3.67
N ALA A 86 2.70 -5.00 -4.25
CA ALA A 86 4.01 -4.36 -4.34
C ALA A 86 3.97 -2.88 -4.79
N PRO A 87 3.21 -2.48 -5.85
CA PRO A 87 3.17 -1.08 -6.27
C PRO A 87 2.65 -0.13 -5.17
N VAL A 88 1.65 -0.56 -4.39
CA VAL A 88 1.10 0.24 -3.29
C VAL A 88 2.14 0.43 -2.19
N GLN A 89 2.87 -0.63 -1.84
CA GLN A 89 3.94 -0.53 -0.84
C GLN A 89 5.13 0.29 -1.31
N TYR A 90 5.47 0.25 -2.61
CA TYR A 90 6.50 1.13 -3.17
C TYR A 90 6.10 2.59 -3.14
N ALA A 91 4.85 2.92 -3.49
CA ALA A 91 4.33 4.28 -3.35
C ALA A 91 4.41 4.77 -1.90
N HIS A 92 4.10 3.91 -0.93
CA HIS A 92 4.22 4.26 0.49
C HIS A 92 5.67 4.53 0.91
N LEU A 93 6.63 3.71 0.45
CA LEU A 93 8.05 3.94 0.72
C LEU A 93 8.58 5.23 0.07
N ALA A 94 8.14 5.52 -1.16
CA ALA A 94 8.49 6.75 -1.86
C ALA A 94 7.94 7.98 -1.11
N ALA A 95 6.67 7.95 -0.68
CA ALA A 95 6.07 9.00 0.12
C ALA A 95 6.78 9.18 1.48
N PHE A 96 7.17 8.08 2.12
CA PHE A 96 7.93 8.13 3.38
C PHE A 96 9.30 8.80 3.19
N ARG A 97 10.03 8.48 2.12
CA ARG A 97 11.32 9.14 1.81
C ARG A 97 11.15 10.60 1.41
N ALA A 98 10.11 10.94 0.66
CA ALA A 98 9.79 12.35 0.38
C ALA A 98 9.54 13.15 1.67
N ARG A 99 8.84 12.55 2.65
CA ARG A 99 8.66 13.15 3.98
C ARG A 99 9.99 13.34 4.72
N GLN A 100 10.93 12.40 4.62
CA GLN A 100 12.25 12.55 5.23
C GLN A 100 13.02 13.73 4.62
N HIS A 101 13.01 13.88 3.30
CA HIS A 101 13.64 15.03 2.64
C HIS A 101 13.03 16.36 3.11
N LEU A 102 11.70 16.43 3.22
CA LEU A 102 11.01 17.60 3.74
C LEU A 102 11.45 17.94 5.17
N LEU A 103 11.53 16.95 6.06
CA LEU A 103 11.96 17.15 7.44
C LEU A 103 13.40 17.65 7.52
N THR A 104 14.33 17.10 6.74
CA THR A 104 15.72 17.58 6.70
C THR A 104 15.81 19.04 6.26
N THR A 105 15.08 19.43 5.21
CA THR A 105 15.06 20.82 4.76
C THR A 105 14.39 21.76 5.77
N MET A 106 13.35 21.30 6.48
CA MET A 106 12.70 22.08 7.53
C MET A 106 13.58 22.25 8.78
N ASP A 107 14.39 21.25 9.13
CA ASP A 107 15.33 21.32 10.27
C ASP A 107 16.46 22.31 9.96
N GLU A 108 16.99 22.32 8.73
CA GLU A 108 17.91 23.37 8.25
C GLU A 108 17.26 24.76 8.22
N SER A 109 15.97 24.82 7.89
CA SER A 109 15.18 26.06 7.87
C SER A 109 14.70 26.50 9.25
N SER A 110 14.82 25.66 10.28
CA SER A 110 14.43 25.98 11.66
C SER A 110 15.45 26.89 12.37
N ALA A 111 16.59 27.15 11.73
CA ALA A 111 17.42 28.33 12.01
C ALA A 111 16.76 29.65 11.52
N ALA A 112 15.65 29.59 10.77
CA ALA A 112 14.95 30.72 10.17
C ALA A 112 13.41 30.57 10.23
N SER A 113 12.87 30.66 11.45
CA SER A 113 11.52 31.18 11.80
C SER A 113 10.23 30.42 11.41
N SER A 114 9.26 30.51 12.34
CA SER A 114 7.94 29.90 12.39
C SER A 114 6.83 30.74 11.72
N SER A 115 5.78 30.10 11.22
CA SER A 115 4.38 30.51 11.43
C SER A 115 3.40 29.50 10.82
N SER A 116 2.26 29.36 11.50
CA SER A 116 1.22 28.33 11.32
C SER A 116 -0.05 28.89 10.68
N GLY A 117 -0.68 28.11 9.80
CA GLY A 117 -2.14 28.05 9.65
C GLY A 117 -2.73 28.67 8.38
N SER A 118 -3.34 27.83 7.53
CA SER A 118 -4.67 28.00 6.91
C SER A 118 -4.94 26.86 5.89
N SER A 119 -6.16 26.34 5.93
CA SER A 119 -6.63 25.15 5.21
C SER A 119 -7.31 25.52 3.88
N ASP A 120 -6.52 25.99 2.92
CA ASP A 120 -6.94 26.13 1.53
C ASP A 120 -5.94 25.39 0.64
N TYR A 121 -6.38 24.88 -0.51
CA TYR A 121 -5.56 24.12 -1.47
C TYR A 121 -4.53 25.05 -2.11
N HIS A 122 -3.48 25.39 -1.37
CA HIS A 122 -2.33 26.13 -1.86
C HIS A 122 -1.44 25.20 -2.68
N PRO A 123 -0.94 25.63 -3.85
CA PRO A 123 0.17 24.95 -4.51
C PRO A 123 1.28 24.72 -3.48
N LEU A 124 1.80 23.49 -3.43
CA LEU A 124 2.90 23.14 -2.51
C LEU A 124 3.96 24.25 -2.56
N PRO A 125 4.34 24.82 -1.39
CA PRO A 125 5.32 25.90 -1.37
C PRO A 125 6.55 25.49 -2.18
N GLU A 126 7.14 26.42 -2.94
CA GLU A 126 8.32 26.14 -3.78
C GLU A 126 9.46 25.46 -3.00
N ALA A 127 9.56 25.74 -1.69
CA ALA A 127 10.47 25.05 -0.77
C ALA A 127 10.22 23.53 -0.70
N VAL A 128 8.96 23.09 -0.68
CA VAL A 128 8.57 21.67 -0.65
C VAL A 128 8.87 20.99 -1.97
N LYS A 129 8.61 21.66 -3.11
CA LYS A 129 8.96 21.12 -4.43
C LYS A 129 10.46 20.92 -4.59
N ARG A 130 11.28 21.83 -4.07
CA ARG A 130 12.74 21.69 -4.06
C ARG A 130 13.20 20.58 -3.13
N ALA A 131 12.62 20.47 -1.94
CA ALA A 131 12.98 19.44 -0.97
C ALA A 131 12.71 18.01 -1.50
N ILE A 132 11.62 17.83 -2.24
CA ILE A 132 11.24 16.51 -2.79
C ILE A 132 11.96 16.24 -4.14
N LYS A 133 12.62 17.23 -4.74
CA LYS A 133 13.31 17.05 -6.03
C LYS A 133 14.55 16.17 -5.86
N ILE A 134 14.51 15.01 -6.52
CA ILE A 134 15.61 14.05 -6.56
C ILE A 134 16.60 14.44 -7.67
N VAL A 135 17.87 14.08 -7.50
CA VAL A 135 18.95 14.22 -8.50
C VAL A 135 18.57 13.46 -9.78
N ASP A 136 18.83 14.05 -10.95
CA ASP A 136 18.38 13.49 -12.24
C ASP A 136 18.85 12.05 -12.48
N GLY A 137 20.06 11.68 -12.06
CA GLY A 137 20.59 10.32 -12.19
C GLY A 137 19.91 9.26 -11.31
N MET A 138 19.06 9.65 -10.36
CA MET A 138 18.34 8.74 -9.47
C MET A 138 16.85 8.63 -9.80
N LYS A 139 16.35 9.37 -10.79
CA LYS A 139 14.92 9.37 -11.16
C LYS A 139 14.41 8.01 -11.63
N ASP A 140 15.22 7.28 -12.39
CA ASP A 140 14.86 5.97 -12.94
C ASP A 140 15.27 4.80 -12.02
N THR A 141 15.68 5.12 -10.78
CA THR A 141 16.11 4.12 -9.80
C THR A 141 15.07 3.95 -8.71
N MET A 142 14.94 2.74 -8.20
CA MET A 142 14.19 2.47 -6.97
C MET A 142 14.99 2.88 -5.73
N TYR A 143 15.46 4.14 -5.68
CA TYR A 143 16.19 4.70 -4.53
C TYR A 143 15.37 4.65 -3.24
N PHE A 144 14.05 4.46 -3.37
CA PHE A 144 13.09 4.35 -2.28
C PHE A 144 12.83 2.94 -1.77
N VAL A 145 13.51 1.94 -2.31
CA VAL A 145 13.47 0.58 -1.80
C VAL A 145 14.53 0.38 -0.71
#